data_AF-A0A523MWU9-F1
#
_entry.id   AF-A0A523MWU9-F1
#
_cell.length_a   1.000
_cell.length_b   1.000
_cell.length_c   1.000
_cell.angle_alpha   90.00
_cell.angle_beta   90.00
_cell.angle_gamma   90.00
#
_symmetry.space_group_name_H-M   'P 1'
#
loop_
_entity.id
_entity.type
_entity.pdbx_description
1 polymer ?
#
loop_
_entity_poly.entity_id
_entity_poly.type
_entity_poly.pdbx_seq_one_letter_code
_entity_poly.pdbx_strand_id
1 'polypeptide(L)'
;MKTFAHKIGAVMYFIWGLLHLKAAYSVYQLGTSLEAGMIQGRIFQGAWNLLFFALVGITVAVIFNWHNSRLGYWINLITVSVTD
;
A
#
# COMPACT_ATOMS: atom_id res chain seq x y z
N MET A 1 -5.90 30.44 7.42
CA MET A 1 -5.72 29.08 7.99
C MET A 1 -4.71 28.32 7.15
N LYS A 2 -3.56 27.92 7.71
CA LYS A 2 -2.69 26.93 7.04
C LYS A 2 -3.40 25.59 7.11
N THR A 3 -3.78 25.02 5.98
CA THR A 3 -4.55 23.77 5.95
C THR A 3 -3.59 22.59 6.14
N PHE A 4 -3.71 21.89 7.27
CA PHE A 4 -2.93 20.68 7.57
C PHE A 4 -3.47 19.41 6.87
N ALA A 5 -4.43 19.56 5.96
CA ALA A 5 -5.11 18.45 5.29
C ALA A 5 -4.13 17.50 4.58
N HIS A 6 -3.07 18.03 3.94
CA HIS A 6 -2.06 17.21 3.28
C HIS A 6 -1.27 16.33 4.26
N LYS A 7 -1.03 16.81 5.51
CA LYS A 7 -0.37 16.00 6.55
C LYS A 7 -1.29 14.92 7.09
N ILE A 8 -2.56 15.25 7.31
CA ILE A 8 -3.57 14.25 7.72
C ILE A 8 -3.66 13.17 6.65
N GLY A 9 -3.80 13.55 5.38
CA GLY A 9 -3.81 12.62 4.24
C GLY A 9 -2.54 11.77 4.17
N ALA A 10 -1.36 12.37 4.35
CA ALA A 10 -0.10 11.62 4.40
C ALA A 10 -0.07 10.57 5.52
N VAL A 11 -0.53 10.92 6.73
CA VAL A 11 -0.65 9.96 7.85
C VAL A 11 -1.64 8.85 7.52
N MET A 12 -2.79 9.17 6.92
CA MET A 12 -3.77 8.17 6.50
C MET A 12 -3.19 7.19 5.47
N TYR A 13 -2.51 7.69 4.43
CA TYR A 13 -1.84 6.83 3.43
C TYR A 13 -0.72 5.98 4.05
N PHE A 14 0.02 6.52 5.01
CA PHE A 14 1.04 5.76 5.72
C PHE A 14 0.44 4.62 6.54
N ILE A 15 -0.62 4.89 7.31
CA ILE A 15 -1.35 3.86 8.08
C ILE A 15 -1.95 2.81 7.15
N TRP A 16 -2.57 3.24 6.05
CA TRP A 16 -3.09 2.34 5.01
C TRP A 16 -2.01 1.38 4.49
N GLY A 17 -0.82 1.90 4.22
CA GLY A 17 0.32 1.09 3.80
C GLY A 17 0.79 0.09 4.88
N LEU A 18 0.84 0.48 6.15
CA LEU A 18 1.17 -0.46 7.24
C LEU A 18 0.16 -1.61 7.36
N LEU A 19 -1.14 -1.31 7.18
CA LEU A 19 -2.18 -2.35 7.16
C LEU A 19 -2.00 -3.29 5.97
N HIS A 20 -1.61 -2.77 4.81
CA HIS A 20 -1.34 -3.58 3.62
C HIS A 20 -0.05 -4.40 3.72
N LEU A 21 0.98 -3.93 4.43
CA LEU A 21 2.15 -4.75 4.76
C LEU A 21 1.76 -5.95 5.62
N LYS A 22 0.90 -5.74 6.63
CA LYS A 22 0.35 -6.83 7.44
C LYS A 22 -0.47 -7.80 6.56
N ALA A 23 -1.32 -7.28 5.69
CA ALA A 23 -2.13 -8.12 4.79
C ALA A 23 -1.24 -8.94 3.84
N ALA A 24 -0.22 -8.32 3.24
CA ALA A 24 0.75 -8.99 2.38
C ALA A 24 1.44 -10.15 3.11
N TYR A 25 1.86 -9.93 4.37
CA TYR A 25 2.47 -10.97 5.19
C TYR A 25 1.49 -12.11 5.49
N SER A 26 0.25 -11.81 5.87
CA SER A 26 -0.78 -12.83 6.12
C SER A 26 -1.09 -13.66 4.86
N VAL A 27 -1.19 -13.02 3.69
CA VAL A 27 -1.44 -13.71 2.41
C VAL A 27 -0.23 -14.55 2.01
N TYR A 28 0.99 -14.07 2.27
CA TYR A 28 2.20 -14.85 2.08
C TYR A 28 2.20 -16.10 2.97
N GLN A 29 1.88 -15.97 4.27
CA GLN A 29 1.77 -17.11 5.18
C GLN A 29 0.71 -18.12 4.70
N LEU A 30 -0.44 -17.65 4.21
CA LEU A 30 -1.43 -18.51 3.58
C LEU A 30 -0.85 -19.26 2.36
N GLY A 31 -0.08 -18.59 1.51
CA GLY A 31 0.60 -19.24 0.40
C GLY A 31 1.54 -20.36 0.86
N THR A 32 2.26 -20.17 1.96
CA THR A 32 3.17 -21.19 2.50
C THR A 32 2.46 -22.43 3.07
N SER A 33 1.18 -22.33 3.43
CA SER A 33 0.40 -23.50 3.90
C SER A 33 -0.24 -24.33 2.79
N LEU A 34 -0.16 -23.88 1.53
CA LEU A 34 -0.76 -24.55 0.38
C LEU A 34 0.22 -25.52 -0.30
N GLU A 35 -0.32 -26.56 -0.92
CA GLU A 35 0.45 -27.42 -1.82
C GLU A 35 0.96 -26.63 -3.02
N ALA A 36 2.15 -26.98 -3.50
CA ALA A 36 2.76 -26.34 -4.65
C ALA A 36 1.88 -26.52 -5.90
N GLY A 37 1.52 -25.39 -6.52
CA GLY A 37 0.66 -25.39 -7.70
C GLY A 37 0.16 -24.00 -8.05
N MET A 38 -0.72 -23.93 -9.05
CA MET A 38 -1.23 -22.66 -9.57
C MET A 38 -1.96 -21.83 -8.52
N ILE A 39 -2.65 -22.48 -7.57
CA ILE A 39 -3.37 -21.80 -6.49
C ILE A 39 -2.36 -21.09 -5.57
N GLN A 40 -1.32 -21.79 -5.10
CA GLN A 40 -0.25 -21.19 -4.30
C GLN A 40 0.42 -20.02 -5.05
N GLY A 41 0.71 -20.20 -6.34
CA GLY A 41 1.29 -19.15 -7.17
C GLY A 41 0.43 -17.89 -7.23
N ARG A 42 -0.90 -18.02 -7.37
CA ARG A 42 -1.85 -16.90 -7.33
C ARG A 42 -1.87 -16.20 -5.97
N ILE A 43 -1.82 -16.96 -4.88
CA ILE A 43 -1.78 -16.39 -3.52
C ILE A 43 -0.49 -15.60 -3.30
N PHE A 44 0.67 -16.13 -3.70
CA PHE A 44 1.93 -15.39 -3.64
C PHE A 44 1.93 -14.15 -4.53
N GLN A 45 1.33 -14.22 -5.72
CA GLN A 45 1.14 -13.04 -6.58
C GLN A 45 0.29 -11.96 -5.87
N GLY A 46 -0.78 -12.37 -5.17
CA GLY A 46 -1.58 -11.45 -4.35
C GLY A 46 -0.77 -10.82 -3.22
N ALA A 47 -0.01 -11.61 -2.47
CA ALA A 47 0.88 -11.12 -1.42
C ALA A 47 1.91 -10.10 -1.96
N TRP A 48 2.50 -10.39 -3.12
CA TRP A 48 3.45 -9.50 -3.80
C TRP A 48 2.81 -8.17 -4.21
N ASN A 49 1.62 -8.20 -4.80
CA ASN A 49 0.93 -6.99 -5.21
C ASN A 49 0.60 -6.10 -4.00
N LEU A 50 0.09 -6.69 -2.91
CA LEU A 50 -0.19 -5.97 -1.67
C LEU A 50 1.08 -5.33 -1.09
N LEU A 51 2.19 -6.08 -1.05
CA LEU A 51 3.48 -5.57 -0.59
C LEU A 51 3.95 -4.39 -1.45
N PHE A 52 3.91 -4.54 -2.78
CA PHE A 52 4.35 -3.52 -3.71
C PHE A 52 3.56 -2.21 -3.54
N PHE A 53 2.22 -2.29 -3.55
CA PHE A 53 1.39 -1.09 -3.40
C PHE A 53 1.51 -0.46 -2.00
N ALA A 54 1.68 -1.26 -0.94
CA ALA A 54 1.96 -0.75 0.39
C ALA A 54 3.24 0.09 0.44
N LEU A 55 4.33 -0.42 -0.15
CA LEU A 55 5.61 0.28 -0.20
C LEU A 55 5.55 1.56 -1.03
N VAL A 56 4.86 1.53 -2.17
CA VAL A 56 4.58 2.75 -2.97
C VAL A 56 3.79 3.76 -2.14
N GLY A 57 2.69 3.33 -1.52
CA GLY A 57 1.83 4.17 -0.69
C GLY A 57 2.59 4.89 0.43
N ILE A 58 3.39 4.13 1.19
CA ILE A 58 4.24 4.66 2.28
C ILE A 58 5.29 5.63 1.74
N THR A 59 6.01 5.24 0.68
CA THR A 59 7.08 6.07 0.11
C THR A 59 6.54 7.40 -0.39
N VAL A 60 5.42 7.36 -1.10
CA VAL A 60 4.77 8.56 -1.63
C VAL A 60 4.19 9.44 -0.53
N ALA A 61 3.62 8.82 0.52
CA ALA A 61 3.10 9.53 1.68
C ALA A 61 4.20 10.36 2.37
N VAL A 62 5.34 9.72 2.65
CA VAL A 62 6.46 10.32 3.40
C VAL A 62 7.23 11.35 2.55
N ILE A 63 7.57 11.00 1.31
CA ILE A 63 8.43 11.84 0.47
C ILE A 63 7.63 12.98 -0.18
N PHE A 64 6.38 12.73 -0.60
CA PHE A 64 5.62 13.68 -1.42
C PHE A 64 4.40 14.27 -0.71
N ASN A 65 3.48 13.45 -0.17
CA ASN A 65 2.24 13.99 0.44
C ASN A 65 2.53 14.83 1.68
N TRP A 66 3.50 14.43 2.50
CA TRP A 66 3.92 15.19 3.68
C TRP A 66 4.37 16.62 3.34
N HIS A 67 4.96 16.80 2.15
CA HIS A 67 5.43 18.08 1.61
C HIS A 67 4.42 18.75 0.66
N ASN A 68 3.14 18.32 0.68
CA ASN A 68 2.05 18.89 -0.11
C ASN A 68 2.29 18.85 -1.64
N SER A 69 2.93 17.79 -2.14
CA SER A 69 3.17 17.61 -3.57
C SER A 69 1.92 17.17 -4.33
N ARG A 70 1.61 17.88 -5.43
CA ARG A 70 0.51 17.54 -6.35
C ARG A 70 0.73 16.20 -7.06
N LEU A 71 1.99 15.86 -7.36
CA LEU A 71 2.33 14.56 -7.95
C LEU A 71 2.04 13.43 -6.96
N GLY A 72 2.48 13.60 -5.70
CA GLY A 72 2.20 12.62 -4.65
C GLY A 72 0.72 12.43 -4.38
N TYR A 73 -0.09 13.49 -4.49
CA TYR A 73 -1.55 13.39 -4.37
C TYR A 73 -2.12 12.43 -5.42
N TRP A 74 -1.78 12.62 -6.70
CA TRP A 74 -2.32 11.77 -7.77
C TRP A 74 -1.79 10.34 -7.71
N ILE A 75 -0.51 10.14 -7.39
CA ILE A 75 0.06 8.80 -7.26
C ILE A 75 -0.70 8.03 -6.17
N ASN A 76 -0.81 8.57 -4.95
CA ASN A 76 -1.47 7.85 -3.86
C ASN A 76 -2.98 7.72 -4.03
N LEU A 77 -3.63 8.67 -4.70
CA LEU A 77 -5.03 8.50 -5.08
C LEU A 77 -5.21 7.29 -6.01
N ILE A 78 -4.42 7.21 -7.09
CA ILE A 78 -4.49 6.10 -8.04
C ILE A 78 -4.10 4.77 -7.38
N THR A 79 -3.01 4.76 -6.60
CA THR A 79 -2.54 3.56 -5.90
C THR A 79 -3.64 2.96 -5.03
N VAL A 80 -4.31 3.78 -4.22
CA VAL A 80 -5.39 3.27 -3.35
C VAL A 80 -6.58 2.83 -4.20
N SER A 81 -7.04 3.62 -5.18
CA SER A 81 -8.22 3.27 -5.99
C SER A 81 -8.07 2.01 -6.87
N VAL A 82 -6.84 1.61 -7.21
CA VAL A 82 -6.59 0.37 -7.96
C VAL A 82 -6.49 -0.84 -7.03
N THR A 83 -6.20 -0.61 -5.75
CA THR A 83 -5.98 -1.67 -4.76
C THR A 83 -7.25 -1.98 -3.96
N ASP A 84 -8.02 -0.96 -3.59
CA ASP A 84 -9.25 -0.99 -2.78
C ASP A 84 -10.41 -0.21 -3.44
#